data_AF-A0A6A4XNT7-F1
#
_entry.id   AF-A0A6A4XNT7-F1
#
_cell.length_a   1.000
_cell.length_b   1.000
_cell.length_c   1.000
_cell.angle_alpha   90.00
_cell.angle_beta   90.00
_cell.angle_gamma   90.00
#
_symmetry.space_group_name_H-M   'P 1'
#
loop_
_entity.id
_entity.type
_entity.pdbx_description
1 polymer ?
#
loop_
_entity_poly.entity_id
_entity_poly.type
_entity_poly.pdbx_seq_one_letter_code
_entity_poly.pdbx_strand_id
1 'polypeptide(L)'
;TQGITSSTIQKATAAVQALNINLVQFGQLDAASPVTLYRINVLDPTEGDFAYFGWIFLMDWARGYREAVTLAGDSGTLTVLTDHLNPIQLEVNLAQAPTMMAVYLRNTVLFITVAMIVMASVMLAYIVSSRGHFEVSNLYQLQRVGAFVWVGRPLVLVRSLTAVALLSTATMQLAFSGYISYFQVTQDIWYKPILAANEVTWMVSIVNDIAMAVTQDHTRYYAAINSILAWLVVVSLSLAMPVSHSFLIDKQCHVVDVDFQVVCDSGSLTIGQVSRLAAILGAVIGCNALCFVVTWILVRHPRPSKINSFFVYAGARYLFKSSPWIYNDVYYLDRMSAVLNGILTLRWGGTIHGLDVKLWRVFQVDQHSEADIPTDHPLAIPARYTIPLSLLQN
;
A
#
# COMPACT_ATOMS: atom_id res chain seq x y z
N THR A 1 38.35 22.15 -7.90
CA THR A 1 39.38 21.11 -7.66
C THR A 1 40.53 21.73 -6.90
N GLN A 2 40.44 21.78 -5.56
CA GLN A 2 41.58 22.20 -4.73
C GLN A 2 42.68 21.14 -4.87
N GLY A 3 43.86 21.54 -5.33
CA GLY A 3 44.98 20.64 -5.55
C GLY A 3 45.37 19.93 -4.25
N ILE A 4 45.57 18.62 -4.32
CA ILE A 4 46.11 17.83 -3.21
C ILE A 4 47.48 18.43 -2.85
N THR A 5 47.59 19.03 -1.67
CA THR A 5 48.85 19.63 -1.22
C THR A 5 49.83 18.54 -0.79
N SER A 6 51.14 18.78 -0.99
CA SER A 6 52.22 17.88 -0.53
C SER A 6 52.09 17.52 0.97
N SER A 7 51.59 18.47 1.77
CA SER A 7 51.32 18.27 3.20
C SER A 7 50.22 17.25 3.49
N THR A 8 49.21 17.13 2.63
CA THR A 8 48.13 16.14 2.79
C THR A 8 48.63 14.73 2.47
N ILE A 9 49.47 14.60 1.43
CA ILE A 9 50.08 13.31 1.06
C ILE A 9 50.97 12.82 2.21
N GLN A 10 51.85 13.68 2.75
CA GLN A 10 52.72 13.32 3.87
C GLN A 10 51.94 12.87 5.10
N LYS A 11 50.84 13.55 5.44
CA LYS A 11 49.96 13.15 6.55
C LYS A 11 49.28 11.80 6.29
N ALA A 12 48.81 11.57 5.07
CA ALA A 12 48.20 10.30 4.69
C ALA A 12 49.21 9.15 4.73
N THR A 13 50.43 9.35 4.20
CA THR A 13 51.52 8.38 4.27
C THR A 13 51.82 7.98 5.71
N ALA A 14 52.03 8.96 6.59
CA ALA A 14 52.34 8.71 8.00
C ALA A 14 51.19 7.97 8.73
N ALA A 15 49.94 8.35 8.43
CA ALA A 15 48.77 7.68 9.01
C ALA A 15 48.67 6.22 8.57
N VAL A 16 48.90 5.92 7.29
CA VAL A 16 48.87 4.54 6.79
C VAL A 16 50.03 3.71 7.32
N GLN A 17 51.24 4.27 7.38
CA GLN A 17 52.41 3.61 7.98
C GLN A 17 52.13 3.20 9.43
N ALA A 18 51.46 4.07 10.21
CA ALA A 18 51.09 3.80 11.60
C ALA A 18 50.11 2.63 11.77
N LEU A 19 49.33 2.28 10.73
CA LEU A 19 48.45 1.10 10.74
C LEU A 19 49.23 -0.21 10.60
N ASN A 20 50.52 -0.17 10.27
CA ASN A 20 51.39 -1.32 10.08
C ASN A 20 50.81 -2.39 9.13
N ILE A 21 50.20 -1.94 8.03
CA ILE A 21 49.67 -2.84 6.98
C ILE A 21 50.86 -3.43 6.23
N ASN A 22 51.02 -4.75 6.27
CA ASN A 22 52.16 -5.43 5.66
C ASN A 22 51.77 -6.20 4.40
N LEU A 23 52.73 -6.27 3.47
CA LEU A 23 52.79 -7.33 2.47
C LEU A 23 53.63 -8.47 3.04
N VAL A 24 53.19 -9.70 2.81
CA VAL A 24 53.83 -10.88 3.39
C VAL A 24 54.10 -11.94 2.33
N GLN A 25 55.21 -12.66 2.48
CA GLN A 25 55.61 -13.73 1.57
C GLN A 25 56.35 -14.82 2.34
N PHE A 26 56.00 -16.08 2.10
CA PHE A 26 56.83 -17.20 2.53
C PHE A 26 58.00 -17.37 1.56
N GLY A 27 59.21 -17.42 2.09
CA GLY A 27 60.42 -17.56 1.29
C GLY A 27 61.49 -18.39 1.99
N GLN A 28 62.47 -18.79 1.21
CA GLN A 28 63.71 -19.42 1.68
C GLN A 28 64.87 -18.73 0.97
N LEU A 29 65.97 -18.50 1.69
CA LEU A 29 67.17 -17.90 1.09
C LEU A 29 67.82 -18.86 0.08
N ASP A 30 67.87 -20.15 0.45
CA ASP A 30 68.41 -21.25 -0.36
C ASP A 30 67.61 -22.52 -0.10
N ALA A 31 67.74 -23.55 -0.94
CA ALA A 31 67.01 -24.82 -0.82
C ALA A 31 67.23 -25.57 0.52
N ALA A 32 68.33 -25.28 1.22
CA ALA A 32 68.64 -25.86 2.53
C ALA A 32 68.15 -24.99 3.72
N SER A 33 67.69 -23.76 3.47
CA SER A 33 67.26 -22.83 4.52
C SER A 33 65.82 -23.11 4.95
N PRO A 34 65.46 -22.87 6.23
CA PRO A 34 64.08 -23.00 6.69
C PRO A 34 63.17 -21.97 5.99
N VAL A 35 61.90 -22.33 5.75
CA VAL A 35 60.89 -21.38 5.26
C VAL A 35 60.67 -20.32 6.33
N THR A 36 60.80 -19.06 5.97
CA THR A 36 60.52 -17.91 6.83
C THR A 36 59.41 -17.05 6.22
N LEU A 37 58.66 -16.37 7.07
CA LEU A 37 57.65 -15.38 6.67
C LEU A 37 58.32 -14.00 6.60
N TYR A 38 58.56 -13.52 5.39
CA TYR A 38 58.98 -12.15 5.14
C TYR A 38 57.78 -11.22 5.22
N ARG A 39 57.98 -10.05 5.81
CA ARG A 39 56.96 -9.00 5.95
C ARG A 39 57.60 -7.64 5.76
N ILE A 40 56.91 -6.77 5.03
CA ILE A 40 57.32 -5.38 4.82
C ILE A 40 56.09 -4.48 4.87
N ASN A 41 56.24 -3.28 5.42
CA ASN A 41 55.15 -2.30 5.44
C ASN A 41 54.83 -1.86 4.00
N VAL A 42 53.56 -1.73 3.66
CA VAL A 42 53.11 -1.36 2.31
C VAL A 42 53.66 -0.01 1.84
N LEU A 43 53.98 0.90 2.77
CA LEU A 43 54.65 2.18 2.52
C LEU A 43 55.96 2.26 3.31
N ASP A 44 56.79 1.22 3.29
CA ASP A 44 58.08 1.25 3.98
C ASP A 44 58.99 2.39 3.45
N PRO A 45 59.54 3.25 4.34
CA PRO A 45 60.38 4.37 3.90
C PRO A 45 61.72 3.92 3.27
N THR A 46 62.14 2.68 3.49
CA THR A 46 63.37 2.12 2.88
C THR A 46 63.18 1.73 1.42
N GLU A 47 61.94 1.44 1.01
CA GLU A 47 61.58 0.99 -0.33
C GLU A 47 60.84 2.08 -1.12
N GLY A 48 61.51 3.21 -1.34
CA GLY A 48 60.93 4.40 -2.00
C GLY A 48 60.38 4.13 -3.41
N ASP A 49 61.02 3.24 -4.17
CA ASP A 49 60.60 2.88 -5.54
C ASP A 49 59.30 2.06 -5.56
N PHE A 50 59.03 1.31 -4.49
CA PHE A 50 57.81 0.51 -4.36
C PHE A 50 56.58 1.34 -3.97
N ALA A 51 56.78 2.57 -3.46
CA ALA A 51 55.70 3.42 -2.98
C ALA A 51 54.59 3.66 -4.01
N TYR A 52 54.92 3.69 -5.31
CA TYR A 52 53.93 3.79 -6.38
C TYR A 52 52.94 2.62 -6.36
N PHE A 53 53.43 1.38 -6.28
CA PHE A 53 52.60 0.18 -6.21
C PHE A 53 51.86 0.08 -4.88
N GLY A 54 52.52 0.45 -3.77
CA GLY A 54 51.89 0.55 -2.46
C GLY A 54 50.66 1.45 -2.47
N TRP A 55 50.73 2.62 -3.11
CA TRP A 55 49.59 3.52 -3.25
C TRP A 55 48.48 2.96 -4.14
N ILE A 56 48.78 2.19 -5.19
CA ILE A 56 47.75 1.49 -5.98
C ILE A 56 46.99 0.51 -5.10
N PHE A 57 47.70 -0.30 -4.31
CA PHE A 57 47.05 -1.25 -3.39
C PHE A 57 46.22 -0.57 -2.31
N LEU A 58 46.66 0.58 -1.81
CA LEU A 58 45.89 1.38 -0.85
C LEU A 58 44.67 2.05 -1.48
N MET A 59 44.74 2.44 -2.77
CA MET A 59 43.57 2.92 -3.50
C MET A 59 42.53 1.81 -3.69
N ASP A 60 42.97 0.59 -3.99
CA ASP A 60 42.09 -0.58 -4.04
C ASP A 60 41.44 -0.86 -2.68
N TRP A 61 42.21 -0.77 -1.60
CA TRP A 61 41.69 -0.88 -0.24
C TRP A 61 40.65 0.21 0.08
N ALA A 62 40.95 1.47 -0.24
CA ALA A 62 40.03 2.59 -0.05
C ALA A 62 38.73 2.44 -0.88
N ARG A 63 38.79 1.73 -2.00
CA ARG A 63 37.62 1.41 -2.85
C ARG A 63 36.90 0.12 -2.45
N GLY A 64 37.43 -0.65 -1.50
CA GLY A 64 36.87 -1.94 -1.07
C GLY A 64 37.19 -3.12 -1.99
N TYR A 65 38.15 -2.99 -2.91
CA TYR A 65 38.65 -4.10 -3.73
C TYR A 65 39.75 -4.90 -3.03
N ARG A 66 40.23 -4.43 -1.87
CA ARG A 66 41.09 -5.19 -0.95
C ARG A 66 40.59 -4.89 0.46
N GLU A 67 40.88 -5.78 1.40
CA GLU A 67 40.66 -5.53 2.82
C GLU A 67 42.02 -5.54 3.54
N ALA A 68 42.09 -4.84 4.67
CA ALA A 68 43.22 -4.92 5.59
C ALA A 68 42.75 -5.69 6.82
N VAL A 69 43.31 -6.89 7.03
CA VAL A 69 42.88 -7.80 8.08
C VAL A 69 44.00 -7.96 9.12
N THR A 70 43.63 -7.90 10.39
CA THR A 70 44.56 -8.15 11.49
C THR A 70 44.36 -9.58 11.97
N LEU A 71 45.36 -10.42 11.75
CA LEU A 71 45.43 -11.79 12.23
C LEU A 71 46.10 -11.77 13.61
N ALA A 72 45.34 -12.08 14.66
CA ALA A 72 45.86 -12.22 16.02
C ALA A 72 46.03 -13.71 16.33
N GLY A 73 47.26 -14.11 16.66
CA GLY A 73 47.57 -15.46 17.14
C GLY A 73 48.36 -15.42 18.43
N ASP A 74 48.67 -16.60 18.97
CA ASP A 74 49.33 -16.75 20.27
C ASP A 74 50.72 -16.09 20.33
N SER A 75 51.39 -15.96 19.18
CA SER A 75 52.75 -15.41 19.05
C SER A 75 52.80 -14.01 18.43
N GLY A 76 51.66 -13.31 18.36
CA GLY A 76 51.61 -11.89 17.95
C GLY A 76 50.47 -11.56 17.00
N THR A 77 50.47 -10.31 16.55
CA THR A 77 49.49 -9.77 15.61
C THR A 77 50.17 -9.43 14.28
N LEU A 78 49.47 -9.71 13.19
CA LEU A 78 49.92 -9.44 11.83
C LEU A 78 48.80 -8.78 11.05
N THR A 79 48.97 -7.50 10.71
CA THR A 79 48.06 -6.80 9.80
C THR A 79 48.55 -7.02 8.37
N VAL A 80 47.73 -7.64 7.53
CA VAL A 80 48.05 -7.97 6.13
C VAL A 80 47.02 -7.36 5.21
N LEU A 81 47.46 -6.90 4.05
CA LEU A 81 46.57 -6.53 2.97
C LEU A 81 46.16 -7.79 2.18
N THR A 82 44.86 -8.02 2.01
CA THR A 82 44.36 -9.16 1.24
C THR A 82 44.72 -9.04 -0.24
N ASP A 83 44.59 -10.15 -0.96
CA ASP A 83 44.62 -10.08 -2.42
C ASP A 83 43.43 -9.26 -2.98
N HIS A 84 43.51 -8.90 -4.25
CA HIS A 84 42.45 -8.17 -4.95
C HIS A 84 41.18 -9.03 -4.97
N LEU A 85 40.16 -8.54 -4.28
CA LEU A 85 38.82 -9.09 -4.26
C LEU A 85 38.10 -8.62 -5.51
N ASN A 86 37.96 -9.50 -6.48
CA ASN A 86 37.06 -9.25 -7.60
C ASN A 86 35.64 -9.09 -7.04
N PRO A 87 34.91 -8.02 -7.39
CA PRO A 87 33.54 -7.85 -6.94
C PRO A 87 32.71 -9.02 -7.48
N ILE A 88 32.23 -9.86 -6.57
CA ILE A 88 31.33 -10.94 -6.92
C ILE A 88 29.96 -10.31 -7.17
N GLN A 89 29.47 -10.42 -8.41
CA GLN A 89 28.08 -10.12 -8.70
C GLN A 89 27.23 -11.27 -8.17
N LEU A 90 26.76 -11.14 -6.93
CA LEU A 90 25.70 -12.02 -6.44
C LEU A 90 24.39 -11.59 -7.10
N GLU A 91 23.89 -12.42 -8.00
CA GLU A 91 22.54 -12.25 -8.53
C GLU A 91 21.52 -12.40 -7.39
N VAL A 92 20.59 -11.44 -7.33
CA VAL A 92 19.48 -11.54 -6.38
C VAL A 92 18.63 -12.74 -6.78
N ASN A 93 18.47 -13.70 -5.87
CA ASN A 93 17.54 -14.79 -6.09
C ASN A 93 16.11 -14.24 -6.20
N LEU A 94 15.59 -14.14 -7.42
CA LEU A 94 14.27 -13.60 -7.69
C LEU A 94 13.15 -14.38 -7.00
N ALA A 95 13.36 -15.68 -6.73
CA ALA A 95 12.39 -16.49 -5.99
C ALA A 95 12.31 -16.10 -4.49
N GLN A 96 13.36 -15.49 -3.95
CA GLN A 96 13.40 -14.98 -2.58
C GLN A 96 13.03 -13.50 -2.49
N ALA A 97 12.79 -12.82 -3.62
CA ALA A 97 12.39 -11.42 -3.62
C ALA A 97 10.93 -11.28 -3.11
N PRO A 98 10.68 -10.57 -1.99
CA PRO A 98 9.33 -10.41 -1.43
C PRO A 98 8.42 -9.48 -2.27
N THR A 99 8.82 -9.14 -3.50
CA THR A 99 8.10 -8.23 -4.39
C THR A 99 6.83 -8.83 -4.97
N MET A 100 6.71 -10.16 -4.99
CA MET A 100 5.53 -10.85 -5.55
C MET A 100 4.23 -10.38 -4.88
N MET A 101 4.20 -10.31 -3.54
CA MET A 101 3.02 -9.81 -2.82
C MET A 101 2.70 -8.35 -3.17
N ALA A 102 3.72 -7.48 -3.22
CA ALA A 102 3.54 -6.08 -3.58
C ALA A 102 2.97 -5.91 -5.01
N VAL A 103 3.42 -6.74 -5.96
CA VAL A 103 2.92 -6.75 -7.34
C VAL A 103 1.44 -7.19 -7.38
N TYR A 104 1.07 -8.26 -6.67
CA TYR A 104 -0.33 -8.71 -6.58
C TYR A 104 -1.25 -7.64 -5.96
N LEU A 105 -0.82 -7.03 -4.85
CA LEU A 105 -1.56 -5.96 -4.18
C LEU A 105 -1.73 -4.74 -5.09
N ARG A 106 -0.68 -4.31 -5.78
CA ARG A 106 -0.73 -3.21 -6.75
C ARG A 106 -1.69 -3.50 -7.90
N ASN A 107 -1.60 -4.69 -8.49
CA ASN A 107 -2.48 -5.08 -9.59
C ASN A 107 -3.94 -5.20 -9.15
N THR A 108 -4.18 -5.66 -7.91
CA THR A 108 -5.52 -5.70 -7.31
C THR A 108 -6.08 -4.28 -7.14
N VAL A 109 -5.31 -3.35 -6.58
CA VAL A 109 -5.72 -1.94 -6.45
C VAL A 109 -6.01 -1.33 -7.82
N LEU A 110 -5.17 -1.60 -8.83
CA LEU A 110 -5.36 -1.12 -10.20
C LEU A 110 -6.67 -1.66 -10.81
N PHE A 111 -6.92 -2.96 -10.70
CA PHE A 111 -8.16 -3.60 -11.17
C PHE A 111 -9.39 -2.94 -10.56
N ILE A 112 -9.40 -2.75 -9.24
CA ILE A 112 -10.52 -2.12 -8.53
C ILE A 112 -10.72 -0.69 -9.02
N THR A 113 -9.64 0.08 -9.19
CA THR A 113 -9.73 1.45 -9.70
C THR A 113 -10.34 1.49 -11.10
N VAL A 114 -9.90 0.63 -12.01
CA VAL A 114 -10.46 0.55 -13.38
C VAL A 114 -11.93 0.14 -13.34
N ALA A 115 -12.29 -0.87 -12.54
CA ALA A 115 -13.68 -1.30 -12.38
C ALA A 115 -14.57 -0.15 -11.88
N MET A 116 -14.12 0.61 -10.88
CA MET A 116 -14.88 1.76 -10.37
C MET A 116 -15.05 2.88 -11.40
N ILE A 117 -14.03 3.12 -12.25
CA ILE A 117 -14.12 4.08 -13.36
C ILE A 117 -15.14 3.62 -14.40
N VAL A 118 -15.12 2.34 -14.77
CA VAL A 118 -16.12 1.75 -15.68
C VAL A 118 -17.52 1.91 -15.09
N MET A 119 -17.70 1.58 -13.81
CA MET A 119 -19.00 1.75 -13.13
C MET A 119 -19.49 3.20 -13.12
N ALA A 120 -18.61 4.16 -12.80
CA ALA A 120 -18.94 5.57 -12.86
C ALA A 120 -19.33 6.02 -14.29
N SER A 121 -18.64 5.52 -15.32
CA SER A 121 -18.98 5.83 -16.71
C SER A 121 -20.36 5.29 -17.13
N VAL A 122 -20.72 4.08 -16.68
CA VAL A 122 -22.03 3.48 -16.92
C VAL A 122 -23.12 4.28 -16.20
N MET A 123 -22.88 4.71 -14.95
CA MET A 123 -23.80 5.58 -14.22
C MET A 123 -24.04 6.91 -14.96
N LEU A 124 -22.98 7.55 -15.47
CA LEU A 124 -23.08 8.78 -16.26
C LEU A 124 -23.91 8.56 -17.54
N ALA A 125 -23.68 7.45 -18.25
CA ALA A 125 -24.49 7.11 -19.42
C ALA A 125 -25.97 6.95 -19.07
N TYR A 126 -26.30 6.34 -17.92
CA TYR A 126 -27.68 6.23 -17.46
C TYR A 126 -28.29 7.57 -17.08
N ILE A 127 -27.54 8.45 -16.40
CA ILE A 127 -27.97 9.82 -16.07
C ILE A 127 -28.35 10.60 -17.34
N VAL A 128 -27.53 10.50 -18.39
CA VAL A 128 -27.82 11.13 -19.68
C VAL A 128 -29.06 10.49 -20.33
N SER A 129 -29.14 9.16 -20.33
CA SER A 129 -30.26 8.43 -20.93
C SER A 129 -31.61 8.67 -20.24
N SER A 130 -31.61 8.95 -18.93
CA SER A 130 -32.80 9.28 -18.13
C SER A 130 -33.12 10.78 -18.12
N ARG A 131 -32.43 11.58 -18.94
CA ARG A 131 -32.57 13.04 -19.02
C ARG A 131 -32.37 13.75 -17.67
N GLY A 132 -31.48 13.22 -16.82
CA GLY A 132 -31.20 13.78 -15.50
C GLY A 132 -32.24 13.46 -14.43
N HIS A 133 -33.23 12.60 -14.69
CA HIS A 133 -34.15 12.12 -13.65
C HIS A 133 -33.50 10.99 -12.85
N PHE A 134 -32.85 11.34 -11.75
CA PHE A 134 -32.23 10.39 -10.81
C PHE A 134 -32.11 10.99 -9.41
N GLU A 135 -31.89 10.15 -8.40
CA GLU A 135 -31.65 10.61 -7.04
C GLU A 135 -30.18 10.95 -6.81
N VAL A 136 -29.86 12.24 -6.72
CA VAL A 136 -28.48 12.74 -6.57
C VAL A 136 -27.80 12.20 -5.31
N SER A 137 -28.55 12.03 -4.22
CA SER A 137 -27.97 11.52 -2.96
C SER A 137 -27.47 10.08 -3.07
N ASN A 138 -28.06 9.27 -3.97
CA ASN A 138 -27.61 7.89 -4.20
C ASN A 138 -26.27 7.84 -4.97
N LEU A 139 -25.89 8.90 -5.69
CA LEU A 139 -24.61 8.99 -6.41
C LEU A 139 -23.41 8.80 -5.46
N TYR A 140 -23.51 9.37 -4.25
CA TYR A 140 -22.47 9.28 -3.22
C TYR A 140 -22.35 7.87 -2.60
N GLN A 141 -23.26 6.95 -2.92
CA GLN A 141 -23.25 5.57 -2.45
C GLN A 141 -22.45 4.64 -3.36
N LEU A 142 -21.76 5.15 -4.38
CA LEU A 142 -20.87 4.36 -5.25
C LEU A 142 -19.83 3.57 -4.44
N GLN A 143 -19.21 4.19 -3.44
CA GLN A 143 -18.22 3.54 -2.59
C GLN A 143 -18.84 2.45 -1.68
N ARG A 144 -20.05 2.66 -1.17
CA ARG A 144 -20.66 1.81 -0.12
C ARG A 144 -21.58 0.73 -0.65
N VAL A 145 -22.12 0.93 -1.85
CA VAL A 145 -23.09 0.02 -2.47
C VAL A 145 -22.50 -0.49 -3.77
N GLY A 146 -22.17 0.41 -4.70
CA GLY A 146 -21.66 0.03 -6.03
C GLY A 146 -20.41 -0.86 -5.95
N ALA A 147 -19.40 -0.47 -5.19
CA ALA A 147 -18.18 -1.26 -5.07
C ALA A 147 -18.41 -2.66 -4.48
N PHE A 148 -19.29 -2.80 -3.50
CA PHE A 148 -19.56 -4.13 -2.91
C PHE A 148 -20.31 -5.05 -3.85
N VAL A 149 -21.20 -4.51 -4.67
CA VAL A 149 -21.98 -5.28 -5.63
C VAL A 149 -21.14 -5.69 -6.85
N TRP A 150 -20.30 -4.79 -7.36
CA TRP A 150 -19.59 -5.00 -8.62
C TRP A 150 -18.18 -5.56 -8.46
N VAL A 151 -17.50 -5.21 -7.38
CA VAL A 151 -16.12 -5.63 -7.12
C VAL A 151 -16.07 -6.69 -6.04
N GLY A 152 -16.92 -6.57 -5.02
CA GLY A 152 -17.01 -7.52 -3.92
C GLY A 152 -16.25 -7.07 -2.68
N ARG A 153 -16.81 -7.43 -1.51
CA ARG A 153 -16.29 -7.04 -0.19
C ARG A 153 -14.83 -7.48 0.05
N PRO A 154 -14.38 -8.71 -0.31
CA PRO A 154 -13.01 -9.14 -0.08
C PRO A 154 -11.97 -8.33 -0.84
N LEU A 155 -12.22 -7.98 -2.11
CA LEU A 155 -11.28 -7.18 -2.90
C LEU A 155 -11.18 -5.74 -2.38
N VAL A 156 -12.31 -5.16 -1.96
CA VAL A 156 -12.32 -3.84 -1.31
C VAL A 156 -11.61 -3.88 0.05
N LEU A 157 -11.66 -5.01 0.77
CA LEU A 157 -10.89 -5.23 2.00
C LEU A 157 -9.38 -5.27 1.73
N VAL A 158 -8.97 -6.00 0.69
CA VAL A 158 -7.55 -6.03 0.28
C VAL A 158 -7.08 -4.62 -0.07
N ARG A 159 -7.88 -3.86 -0.84
CA ARG A 159 -7.57 -2.46 -1.17
C ARG A 159 -7.36 -1.61 0.08
N SER A 160 -8.26 -1.68 1.05
CA SER A 160 -8.14 -0.88 2.27
C SER A 160 -6.95 -1.32 3.14
N LEU A 161 -6.67 -2.62 3.22
CA LEU A 161 -5.48 -3.16 3.90
C LEU A 161 -4.18 -2.69 3.26
N THR A 162 -4.11 -2.58 1.92
CA THR A 162 -2.93 -2.02 1.26
C THR A 162 -2.68 -0.57 1.68
N ALA A 163 -3.75 0.22 1.82
CA ALA A 163 -3.63 1.61 2.27
C ALA A 163 -3.19 1.70 3.74
N VAL A 164 -3.71 0.84 4.62
CA VAL A 164 -3.27 0.76 6.02
C VAL A 164 -1.80 0.35 6.10
N ALA A 165 -1.36 -0.61 5.29
CA ALA A 165 0.03 -1.04 5.21
C ALA A 165 0.94 0.10 4.73
N LEU A 166 0.56 0.82 3.67
CA LEU A 166 1.29 1.98 3.16
C LEU A 166 1.37 3.11 4.19
N LEU A 167 0.28 3.40 4.90
CA LEU A 167 0.29 4.39 5.98
C LEU A 167 1.07 3.94 7.21
N SER A 168 1.38 2.66 7.35
CA SER A 168 2.13 2.11 8.49
C SER A 168 3.59 1.77 8.14
N THR A 169 4.04 2.07 6.91
CA THR A 169 5.39 1.78 6.41
C THR A 169 6.05 3.03 5.85
N ALA A 170 7.36 3.18 6.07
CA ALA A 170 8.17 4.25 5.48
C ALA A 170 8.61 3.90 4.06
N THR A 171 8.63 4.88 3.17
CA THR A 171 9.09 4.72 1.79
C THR A 171 10.60 4.88 1.66
N MET A 172 11.27 3.81 1.22
CA MET A 172 12.69 3.82 0.87
C MET A 172 12.92 3.37 -0.56
N GLN A 173 13.94 3.94 -1.19
CA GLN A 173 14.43 3.50 -2.49
C GLN A 173 15.86 3.02 -2.35
N LEU A 174 16.18 1.91 -3.02
CA LEU A 174 17.57 1.48 -3.18
C LEU A 174 18.16 2.30 -4.34
N ALA A 175 19.16 3.12 -4.03
CA ALA A 175 19.89 3.92 -4.99
C ALA A 175 21.31 3.35 -5.18
N PHE A 176 21.92 3.65 -6.33
CA PHE A 176 23.27 3.20 -6.67
C PHE A 176 24.09 4.40 -7.16
N SER A 177 25.25 4.62 -6.56
CA SER A 177 26.14 5.74 -6.89
C SER A 177 27.12 5.44 -8.03
N GLY A 178 27.10 4.21 -8.58
CA GLY A 178 28.15 3.70 -9.47
C GLY A 178 29.15 2.78 -8.76
N TYR A 179 29.27 2.89 -7.43
CA TYR A 179 30.22 2.11 -6.62
C TYR A 179 29.57 1.44 -5.42
N ILE A 180 28.59 2.08 -4.79
CA ILE A 180 27.89 1.54 -3.61
C ILE A 180 26.37 1.63 -3.79
N SER A 181 25.67 0.61 -3.30
CA SER A 181 24.21 0.62 -3.14
C SER A 181 23.85 1.16 -1.77
N TYR A 182 22.89 2.08 -1.70
CA TYR A 182 22.47 2.70 -0.44
C TYR A 182 20.96 2.94 -0.41
N PHE A 183 20.38 2.94 0.78
CA PHE A 183 18.97 3.29 0.95
C PHE A 183 18.81 4.81 1.01
N GLN A 184 17.95 5.34 0.14
CA GLN A 184 17.57 6.73 0.11
C GLN A 184 16.15 6.88 0.65
N VAL A 185 16.03 7.71 1.68
CA VAL A 185 14.74 8.10 2.26
C VAL A 185 14.04 9.01 1.25
N THR A 186 12.87 8.57 0.77
CA THR A 186 12.07 9.38 -0.14
C THR A 186 11.02 10.11 0.68
N GLN A 187 11.01 11.44 0.64
CA GLN A 187 9.95 12.21 1.29
C GLN A 187 8.68 12.15 0.43
N ASP A 188 7.61 11.65 1.02
CA ASP A 188 6.30 11.67 0.39
C ASP A 188 5.72 13.09 0.39
N ILE A 189 5.15 13.47 -0.75
CA ILE A 189 4.48 14.76 -0.92
C ILE A 189 3.25 14.79 -0.01
N TRP A 190 2.93 15.96 0.54
CA TRP A 190 1.86 16.20 1.52
C TRP A 190 0.49 15.60 1.18
N TYR A 191 0.15 15.43 -0.11
CA TYR A 191 -1.16 14.89 -0.53
C TYR A 191 -1.22 13.35 -0.54
N LYS A 192 -0.08 12.64 -0.59
CA LYS A 192 -0.07 11.17 -0.65
C LYS A 192 -0.66 10.54 0.62
N PRO A 193 -0.32 10.97 1.85
CA PRO A 193 -0.96 10.46 3.06
C PRO A 193 -2.46 10.75 3.09
N ILE A 194 -2.90 11.89 2.56
CA ILE A 194 -4.33 12.25 2.49
C ILE A 194 -5.09 11.31 1.54
N LEU A 195 -4.50 11.02 0.38
CA LEU A 195 -5.06 10.08 -0.59
C LEU A 195 -5.09 8.65 -0.01
N ALA A 196 -4.01 8.21 0.62
CA ALA A 196 -3.96 6.90 1.27
C ALA A 196 -4.96 6.80 2.44
N ALA A 197 -5.17 7.88 3.20
CA ALA A 197 -6.20 7.93 4.24
C ALA A 197 -7.61 7.83 3.65
N ASN A 198 -7.85 8.41 2.47
CA ASN A 198 -9.12 8.21 1.75
C ASN A 198 -9.33 6.73 1.40
N GLU A 199 -8.28 6.01 1.04
CA GLU A 199 -8.37 4.56 0.78
C GLU A 199 -8.67 3.74 2.05
N VAL A 200 -8.38 4.25 3.25
CA VAL A 200 -8.81 3.60 4.51
C VAL A 200 -10.33 3.68 4.71
N THR A 201 -11.02 4.64 4.09
CA THR A 201 -12.49 4.76 4.23
C THR A 201 -13.26 3.59 3.60
N TRP A 202 -12.62 2.82 2.71
CA TRP A 202 -13.13 1.54 2.24
C TRP A 202 -13.26 0.54 3.39
N MET A 203 -12.29 0.49 4.30
CA MET A 203 -12.37 -0.32 5.53
C MET A 203 -13.55 0.13 6.39
N VAL A 204 -13.71 1.44 6.57
CA VAL A 204 -14.82 2.02 7.35
C VAL A 204 -16.17 1.61 6.74
N SER A 205 -16.26 1.59 5.41
CA SER A 205 -17.47 1.16 4.69
C SER A 205 -17.76 -0.33 4.91
N ILE A 206 -16.73 -1.19 4.94
CA ILE A 206 -16.88 -2.63 5.24
C ILE A 206 -17.37 -2.83 6.68
N VAL A 207 -16.77 -2.13 7.65
CA VAL A 207 -17.20 -2.23 9.05
C VAL A 207 -18.64 -1.74 9.21
N ASN A 208 -19.02 -0.65 8.53
CA ASN A 208 -20.42 -0.19 8.51
C ASN A 208 -21.36 -1.25 7.91
N ASP A 209 -20.95 -1.91 6.84
CA ASP A 209 -21.77 -2.90 6.13
C ASP A 209 -21.91 -4.22 6.92
N ILE A 210 -20.91 -4.63 7.69
CA ILE A 210 -21.03 -5.72 8.68
C ILE A 210 -21.94 -5.27 9.84
N ALA A 211 -21.70 -4.08 10.39
CA ALA A 211 -22.50 -3.54 11.49
C ALA A 211 -23.98 -3.35 11.10
N MET A 212 -24.27 -3.08 9.82
CA MET A 212 -25.62 -2.91 9.28
C MET A 212 -26.55 -4.10 9.56
N ALA A 213 -26.02 -5.31 9.70
CA ALA A 213 -26.80 -6.48 10.11
C ALA A 213 -27.50 -6.27 11.47
N VAL A 214 -26.86 -5.50 12.36
CA VAL A 214 -27.36 -5.17 13.70
C VAL A 214 -28.02 -3.78 13.70
N THR A 215 -27.38 -2.79 13.07
CA THR A 215 -27.78 -1.38 13.18
C THR A 215 -28.91 -0.99 12.22
N GLN A 216 -29.14 -1.75 11.14
CA GLN A 216 -30.26 -1.63 10.21
C GLN A 216 -30.59 -0.17 9.84
N ASP A 217 -31.79 0.31 10.18
CA ASP A 217 -32.29 1.65 9.84
C ASP A 217 -31.48 2.79 10.49
N HIS A 218 -30.70 2.53 11.54
CA HIS A 218 -29.80 3.53 12.12
C HIS A 218 -28.61 3.83 11.20
N THR A 219 -28.20 2.89 10.34
CA THR A 219 -26.98 3.00 9.50
C THR A 219 -26.98 4.25 8.65
N ARG A 220 -28.14 4.64 8.09
CA ARG A 220 -28.25 5.81 7.21
C ARG A 220 -27.85 7.13 7.86
N TYR A 221 -28.01 7.24 9.18
CA TYR A 221 -27.79 8.50 9.90
C TYR A 221 -26.31 8.74 10.18
N TYR A 222 -25.55 7.66 10.42
CA TYR A 222 -24.17 7.77 10.88
C TYR A 222 -23.14 7.36 9.83
N ALA A 223 -23.51 6.58 8.81
CA ALA A 223 -22.57 6.02 7.84
C ALA A 223 -21.66 7.09 7.20
N ALA A 224 -22.24 8.18 6.69
CA ALA A 224 -21.49 9.28 6.07
C ALA A 224 -20.58 10.00 7.06
N ILE A 225 -21.12 10.35 8.23
CA ILE A 225 -20.39 11.04 9.30
C ILE A 225 -19.21 10.19 9.79
N ASN A 226 -19.42 8.88 9.97
CA ASN A 226 -18.39 7.95 10.40
C ASN A 226 -17.21 7.91 9.42
N SER A 227 -17.46 7.88 8.10
CA SER A 227 -16.36 7.91 7.13
C SER A 227 -15.61 9.23 7.12
N ILE A 228 -16.31 10.37 7.26
CA ILE A 228 -15.66 11.68 7.34
C ILE A 228 -14.81 11.76 8.63
N LEU A 229 -15.36 11.34 9.76
CA LEU A 229 -14.67 11.35 11.05
C LEU A 229 -13.43 10.44 11.02
N ALA A 230 -13.59 9.18 10.61
CA ALA A 230 -12.49 8.24 10.53
C ALA A 230 -11.40 8.71 9.55
N TRP A 231 -11.80 9.28 8.40
CA TRP A 231 -10.86 9.88 7.45
C TRP A 231 -10.07 11.02 8.10
N LEU A 232 -10.75 11.97 8.75
CA LEU A 232 -10.09 13.09 9.45
C LEU A 232 -9.13 12.61 10.53
N VAL A 233 -9.50 11.59 11.31
CA VAL A 233 -8.64 11.01 12.35
C VAL A 233 -7.39 10.39 11.72
N VAL A 234 -7.55 9.60 10.65
CA VAL A 234 -6.41 8.94 9.97
C VAL A 234 -5.50 9.95 9.26
N VAL A 235 -6.06 10.99 8.64
CA VAL A 235 -5.29 12.11 8.07
C VAL A 235 -4.51 12.83 9.17
N SER A 236 -5.17 13.19 10.26
CA SER A 236 -4.54 13.91 11.39
C SER A 236 -3.41 13.09 11.99
N LEU A 237 -3.65 11.79 12.23
CA LEU A 237 -2.63 10.85 12.69
C LEU A 237 -1.43 10.80 11.74
N SER A 238 -1.70 10.79 10.43
CA SER A 238 -0.65 10.65 9.43
C SER A 238 0.19 11.90 9.22
N LEU A 239 -0.40 13.09 9.40
CA LEU A 239 0.30 14.37 9.30
C LEU A 239 1.01 14.75 10.61
N ALA A 240 0.42 14.45 11.76
CA ALA A 240 1.00 14.77 13.06
C ALA A 240 2.15 13.83 13.45
N MET A 241 2.06 12.55 13.08
CA MET A 241 3.06 11.53 13.41
C MET A 241 3.42 10.72 12.15
N PRO A 242 4.28 11.24 11.25
CA PRO A 242 4.72 10.53 10.04
C PRO A 242 5.53 9.26 10.38
N VAL A 243 5.47 8.24 9.53
CA VAL A 243 6.22 6.98 9.76
C VAL A 243 7.71 7.26 9.60
N SER A 244 8.49 6.88 10.60
CA SER A 244 9.94 6.83 10.52
C SER A 244 10.41 5.38 10.37
N HIS A 245 11.56 5.24 9.74
CA HIS A 245 12.30 3.98 9.69
C HIS A 245 13.35 3.95 10.80
N SER A 246 13.74 2.75 11.21
CA SER A 246 14.93 2.54 12.03
C SER A 246 15.90 1.61 11.31
N PHE A 247 17.17 1.95 11.37
CA PHE A 247 18.24 1.14 10.83
C PHE A 247 19.30 0.95 11.92
N LEU A 248 19.65 -0.30 12.18
CA LEU A 248 20.62 -0.66 13.21
C LEU A 248 21.70 -1.49 12.52
N ILE A 249 22.92 -0.95 12.49
CA ILE A 249 24.10 -1.65 11.95
C ILE A 249 24.73 -2.39 13.12
N ASP A 250 24.70 -3.71 13.06
CA ASP A 250 25.37 -4.59 14.00
C ASP A 250 25.94 -5.75 13.20
N LYS A 251 27.20 -5.64 12.77
CA LYS A 251 27.83 -6.63 11.90
C LYS A 251 28.32 -7.79 12.75
N GLN A 252 27.57 -8.89 12.74
CA GLN A 252 27.93 -10.15 13.37
C GLN A 252 28.11 -11.23 12.31
N CYS A 253 29.33 -11.72 12.19
CA CYS A 253 29.66 -12.83 11.29
C CYS A 253 30.00 -14.06 12.11
N HIS A 254 29.42 -15.19 11.79
CA HIS A 254 29.79 -16.49 12.36
C HIS A 254 30.06 -17.48 11.23
N VAL A 255 31.07 -18.32 11.46
CA VAL A 255 31.43 -19.40 10.54
C VAL A 255 30.49 -20.57 10.85
N VAL A 256 29.60 -20.90 9.91
CA VAL A 256 28.68 -22.04 10.05
C VAL A 256 29.40 -23.33 9.71
N ASP A 257 30.18 -23.31 8.64
CA ASP A 257 31.05 -24.40 8.23
C ASP A 257 32.40 -23.83 7.78
N VAL A 258 33.46 -24.31 8.40
CA VAL A 258 34.82 -23.84 8.14
C VAL A 258 35.14 -24.17 6.68
N ASP A 259 35.68 -23.19 5.95
CA ASP A 259 35.97 -23.24 4.50
C ASP A 259 34.77 -23.24 3.54
N PHE A 260 33.52 -23.44 4.01
CA PHE A 260 32.34 -23.52 3.14
C PHE A 260 31.36 -22.36 3.27
N GLN A 261 31.10 -21.87 4.49
CA GLN A 261 30.03 -20.89 4.70
C GLN A 261 30.26 -19.99 5.92
N VAL A 262 30.23 -18.68 5.67
CA VAL A 262 30.13 -17.63 6.69
C VAL A 262 28.79 -16.94 6.54
N VAL A 263 28.03 -16.82 7.64
CA VAL A 263 26.78 -16.05 7.67
C VAL A 263 27.04 -14.77 8.44
N CYS A 264 26.79 -13.64 7.78
CA CYS A 264 26.95 -12.30 8.35
C CYS A 264 25.61 -11.58 8.41
N ASP A 265 25.13 -11.33 9.62
CA ASP A 265 24.07 -10.35 9.86
C ASP A 265 24.73 -8.98 9.93
N SER A 266 24.49 -8.13 8.92
CA SER A 266 25.17 -6.81 8.85
C SER A 266 24.36 -5.68 9.48
N GLY A 267 23.03 -5.84 9.56
CA GLY A 267 22.14 -4.85 10.15
C GLY A 267 20.67 -5.19 9.97
N SER A 268 19.84 -4.58 10.80
CA SER A 268 18.39 -4.72 10.78
C SER A 268 17.74 -3.42 10.31
N LEU A 269 16.92 -3.53 9.26
CA LEU A 269 16.13 -2.42 8.71
C LEU A 269 14.65 -2.63 9.04
N THR A 270 14.10 -1.74 9.86
CA THR A 270 12.66 -1.74 10.17
C THR A 270 12.00 -0.55 9.50
N ILE A 271 11.13 -0.84 8.52
CA ILE A 271 10.35 0.18 7.80
C ILE A 271 8.91 0.32 8.32
N GLY A 272 8.39 -0.71 8.99
CA GLY A 272 6.98 -0.80 9.38
C GLY A 272 6.76 -0.64 10.88
N GLN A 273 5.65 -0.02 11.25
CA GLN A 273 5.27 0.19 12.64
C GLN A 273 3.92 -0.48 12.95
N VAL A 274 3.96 -1.59 13.70
CA VAL A 274 2.76 -2.36 14.10
C VAL A 274 1.84 -1.53 15.00
N SER A 275 2.40 -0.69 15.86
CA SER A 275 1.65 0.24 16.72
C SER A 275 0.76 1.18 15.91
N ARG A 276 1.27 1.69 14.78
CA ARG A 276 0.51 2.57 13.89
C ARG A 276 -0.58 1.82 13.13
N LEU A 277 -0.28 0.61 12.67
CA LEU A 277 -1.29 -0.27 12.06
C LEU A 277 -2.44 -0.50 13.04
N ALA A 278 -2.14 -0.86 14.29
CA ALA A 278 -3.13 -1.05 15.34
C ALA A 278 -3.91 0.23 15.65
N ALA A 279 -3.25 1.40 15.67
CA ALA A 279 -3.90 2.68 15.88
C ALA A 279 -4.89 3.03 14.76
N ILE A 280 -4.54 2.77 13.49
CA ILE A 280 -5.44 3.01 12.36
C ILE A 280 -6.66 2.07 12.42
N LEU A 281 -6.44 0.78 12.68
CA LEU A 281 -7.55 -0.18 12.83
C LEU A 281 -8.44 0.17 14.03
N GLY A 282 -7.83 0.53 15.16
CA GLY A 282 -8.52 1.01 16.36
C GLY A 282 -9.32 2.28 16.09
N ALA A 283 -8.79 3.22 15.32
CA ALA A 283 -9.51 4.44 14.93
C ALA A 283 -10.73 4.12 14.05
N VAL A 284 -10.62 3.20 13.09
CA VAL A 284 -11.75 2.78 12.26
C VAL A 284 -12.88 2.17 13.09
N ILE A 285 -12.55 1.23 13.98
CA ILE A 285 -13.52 0.55 14.84
C ILE A 285 -14.09 1.53 15.89
N GLY A 286 -13.24 2.34 16.50
CA GLY A 286 -13.61 3.32 17.52
C GLY A 286 -14.52 4.42 16.98
N CYS A 287 -14.22 4.98 15.81
CA CYS A 287 -15.10 5.96 15.16
C CYS A 287 -16.46 5.34 14.82
N ASN A 288 -16.47 4.09 14.35
CA ASN A 288 -17.72 3.38 14.05
C ASN A 288 -18.58 3.21 15.31
N ALA A 289 -18.00 2.68 16.39
CA ALA A 289 -18.69 2.48 17.65
C ALA A 289 -19.19 3.80 18.25
N LEU A 290 -18.38 4.85 18.24
CA LEU A 290 -18.76 6.18 18.70
C LEU A 290 -19.95 6.73 17.90
N CYS A 291 -19.86 6.73 16.57
CA CYS A 291 -20.93 7.21 15.70
C CYS A 291 -22.22 6.40 15.87
N PHE A 292 -22.11 5.08 16.05
CA PHE A 292 -23.25 4.23 16.33
C PHE A 292 -23.91 4.57 17.66
N VAL A 293 -23.16 4.62 18.76
CA VAL A 293 -23.69 4.92 20.10
C VAL A 293 -24.35 6.30 20.13
N VAL A 294 -23.69 7.32 19.58
CA VAL A 294 -24.25 8.68 19.49
C VAL A 294 -25.57 8.67 18.72
N THR A 295 -25.62 7.97 17.59
CA THR A 295 -26.84 7.88 16.77
C THR A 295 -27.95 7.11 17.47
N TRP A 296 -27.60 6.05 18.19
CA TRP A 296 -28.57 5.26 18.96
C TRP A 296 -29.19 6.08 20.10
N ILE A 297 -28.41 6.93 20.77
CA ILE A 297 -28.89 7.85 21.80
C ILE A 297 -29.78 8.95 21.21
N LEU A 298 -29.34 9.59 20.11
CA LEU A 298 -30.03 10.73 19.51
C LEU A 298 -31.27 10.34 18.70
N VAL A 299 -31.28 9.15 18.08
CA VAL A 299 -32.33 8.68 17.18
C VAL A 299 -32.93 7.40 17.74
N ARG A 300 -33.77 7.51 18.79
CA ARG A 300 -34.41 6.35 19.43
C ARG A 300 -35.36 5.56 18.52
N HIS A 301 -36.02 6.24 17.59
CA HIS A 301 -36.97 5.62 16.66
C HIS A 301 -36.59 5.97 15.22
N PRO A 302 -35.71 5.18 14.58
CA PRO A 302 -35.39 5.40 13.18
C PRO A 302 -36.62 5.10 12.33
N ARG A 303 -36.88 5.90 11.29
CA ARG A 303 -37.99 5.60 10.36
C ARG A 303 -37.66 4.32 9.59
N PRO A 304 -38.50 3.27 9.64
CA PRO A 304 -38.21 1.99 9.01
C PRO A 304 -38.13 2.13 7.50
N SER A 305 -37.20 1.40 6.88
CA SER A 305 -37.14 1.29 5.42
C SER A 305 -38.36 0.51 4.91
N LYS A 306 -39.17 1.18 4.07
CA LYS A 306 -40.32 0.57 3.38
C LYS A 306 -39.89 -0.38 2.25
N ILE A 307 -38.60 -0.44 1.92
CA ILE A 307 -38.12 -1.26 0.82
C ILE A 307 -38.04 -2.72 1.26
N ASN A 308 -38.96 -3.55 0.78
CA ASN A 308 -38.94 -5.00 0.91
C ASN A 308 -39.04 -5.64 -0.48
N SER A 309 -37.90 -5.79 -1.14
CA SER A 309 -37.83 -6.38 -2.49
C SER A 309 -36.56 -7.21 -2.63
N PHE A 310 -36.69 -8.40 -3.23
CA PHE A 310 -35.58 -9.32 -3.48
C PHE A 310 -34.52 -8.75 -4.43
N PHE A 311 -34.92 -7.82 -5.30
CA PHE A 311 -34.02 -7.18 -6.26
C PHE A 311 -33.13 -6.10 -5.63
N VAL A 312 -33.41 -5.66 -4.40
CA VAL A 312 -32.68 -4.59 -3.73
C VAL A 312 -31.67 -5.16 -2.73
N TYR A 313 -30.39 -4.87 -2.96
CA TYR A 313 -29.29 -5.20 -2.07
C TYR A 313 -29.49 -4.58 -0.68
N ALA A 314 -29.08 -5.28 0.39
CA ALA A 314 -29.25 -4.82 1.77
C ALA A 314 -28.66 -3.42 2.02
N GLY A 315 -27.47 -3.12 1.48
CA GLY A 315 -26.89 -1.78 1.57
C GLY A 315 -27.71 -0.71 0.85
N ALA A 316 -28.30 -1.04 -0.30
CA ALA A 316 -29.20 -0.13 -1.02
C ALA A 316 -30.49 0.11 -0.22
N ARG A 317 -31.05 -0.93 0.42
CA ARG A 317 -32.26 -0.85 1.26
C ARG A 317 -32.14 0.19 2.37
N TYR A 318 -30.96 0.29 3.02
CA TYR A 318 -30.74 1.18 4.15
C TYR A 318 -30.05 2.50 3.79
N LEU A 319 -29.18 2.52 2.77
CA LEU A 319 -28.39 3.71 2.42
C LEU A 319 -28.99 4.57 1.30
N PHE A 320 -29.86 4.02 0.45
CA PHE A 320 -30.49 4.83 -0.60
C PHE A 320 -31.59 5.72 -0.04
N LYS A 321 -31.70 6.91 -0.61
CA LYS A 321 -32.86 7.77 -0.40
C LYS A 321 -33.98 7.33 -1.32
N SER A 322 -34.90 6.52 -0.78
CA SER A 322 -35.98 5.90 -1.54
C SER A 322 -37.34 6.58 -1.37
N SER A 323 -37.58 7.29 -0.26
CA SER A 323 -38.90 7.84 0.08
C SER A 323 -39.54 8.70 -1.02
N PRO A 324 -38.83 9.58 -1.75
CA PRO A 324 -39.44 10.38 -2.81
C PRO A 324 -39.85 9.58 -4.05
N TRP A 325 -39.41 8.32 -4.16
CA TRP A 325 -39.52 7.46 -5.34
C TRP A 325 -40.48 6.27 -5.12
N ILE A 326 -41.24 6.28 -4.03
CA ILE A 326 -42.22 5.23 -3.71
C ILE A 326 -43.62 5.81 -3.87
N TYR A 327 -44.46 5.13 -4.64
CA TYR A 327 -45.88 5.46 -4.82
C TYR A 327 -46.71 4.18 -4.89
N ASN A 328 -47.84 4.11 -4.17
CA ASN A 328 -48.71 2.93 -4.06
C ASN A 328 -47.95 1.60 -3.90
N ASP A 329 -47.03 1.54 -2.92
CA ASP A 329 -46.19 0.35 -2.63
C ASP A 329 -45.33 -0.15 -3.81
N VAL A 330 -45.09 0.70 -4.82
CA VAL A 330 -44.14 0.48 -5.90
C VAL A 330 -42.96 1.43 -5.73
N TYR A 331 -41.75 0.87 -5.69
CA TYR A 331 -40.51 1.62 -5.70
C TYR A 331 -40.01 1.83 -7.12
N TYR A 332 -40.04 3.07 -7.58
CA TYR A 332 -39.55 3.48 -8.89
C TYR A 332 -38.04 3.72 -8.82
N LEU A 333 -37.26 2.64 -8.93
CA LEU A 333 -35.80 2.69 -8.84
C LEU A 333 -35.21 3.32 -10.10
N ASP A 334 -34.58 4.49 -9.97
CA ASP A 334 -33.92 5.14 -11.09
C ASP A 334 -32.78 4.29 -11.66
N ARG A 335 -32.52 4.40 -12.97
CA ARG A 335 -31.56 3.51 -13.66
C ARG A 335 -30.13 3.65 -13.17
N MET A 336 -29.72 4.81 -12.66
CA MET A 336 -28.40 5.00 -12.08
C MET A 336 -28.29 4.27 -10.74
N SER A 337 -29.28 4.44 -9.85
CA SER A 337 -29.37 3.70 -8.59
C SER A 337 -29.54 2.20 -8.82
N ALA A 338 -30.20 1.79 -9.91
CA ALA A 338 -30.31 0.38 -10.32
C ALA A 338 -28.93 -0.22 -10.62
N VAL A 339 -28.08 0.51 -11.35
CA VAL A 339 -26.70 0.09 -11.59
C VAL A 339 -25.90 -0.01 -10.30
N LEU A 340 -25.98 0.98 -9.42
CA LEU A 340 -25.33 0.91 -8.10
C LEU A 340 -25.78 -0.33 -7.32
N ASN A 341 -27.07 -0.65 -7.41
CA ASN A 341 -27.67 -1.84 -6.83
C ASN A 341 -27.33 -3.15 -7.59
N GLY A 342 -26.64 -3.11 -8.74
CA GLY A 342 -26.23 -4.28 -9.51
C GLY A 342 -27.22 -4.76 -10.57
N ILE A 343 -28.09 -3.87 -11.05
CA ILE A 343 -29.05 -4.15 -12.12
C ILE A 343 -28.68 -3.31 -13.34
N LEU A 344 -28.24 -3.97 -14.42
CA LEU A 344 -28.06 -3.32 -15.71
C LEU A 344 -29.38 -3.29 -16.46
N THR A 345 -29.74 -2.15 -17.02
CA THR A 345 -31.01 -2.01 -17.75
C THR A 345 -30.81 -1.67 -19.20
N LEU A 346 -31.49 -2.40 -20.08
CA LEU A 346 -31.62 -2.08 -21.48
C LEU A 346 -33.10 -1.81 -21.78
N ARG A 347 -33.40 -0.63 -22.31
CA ARG A 347 -34.75 -0.29 -22.76
C ARG A 347 -34.85 -0.63 -24.24
N TRP A 348 -35.79 -1.51 -24.58
CA TRP A 348 -36.11 -1.84 -25.96
C TRP A 348 -37.62 -1.62 -26.16
N GLY A 349 -37.99 -0.61 -26.95
CA GLY A 349 -39.40 -0.26 -27.17
C GLY A 349 -40.11 0.13 -25.86
N GLY A 350 -41.24 -0.54 -25.58
CA GLY A 350 -42.07 -0.36 -24.38
C GLY A 350 -41.62 -1.15 -23.15
N THR A 351 -40.48 -1.83 -23.23
CA THR A 351 -40.07 -2.82 -22.24
C THR A 351 -38.66 -2.53 -21.73
N ILE A 352 -38.44 -2.69 -20.42
CA ILE A 352 -37.11 -2.68 -19.81
C ILE A 352 -36.69 -4.10 -19.49
N HIS A 353 -35.57 -4.51 -20.06
CA HIS A 353 -34.86 -5.73 -19.67
C HIS A 353 -33.81 -5.38 -18.62
N GLY A 354 -33.88 -6.04 -17.46
CA GLY A 354 -32.94 -5.89 -16.35
C GLY A 354 -32.09 -7.16 -16.19
N LEU A 355 -30.76 -7.02 -16.19
CA LEU A 355 -29.84 -8.07 -15.76
C LEU A 355 -29.41 -7.77 -14.32
N ASP A 356 -29.86 -8.60 -13.38
CA ASP A 356 -29.38 -8.55 -12.00
C ASP A 356 -28.11 -9.40 -11.87
N VAL A 357 -26.96 -8.74 -11.72
CA VAL A 357 -25.64 -9.38 -11.61
C VAL A 357 -25.46 -10.10 -10.27
N LYS A 358 -26.21 -9.69 -9.23
CA LYS A 358 -26.16 -10.35 -7.91
C LYS A 358 -26.81 -11.73 -7.97
N LEU A 359 -27.91 -11.83 -8.73
CA LEU A 359 -28.70 -13.05 -8.87
C LEU A 359 -28.37 -13.84 -10.14
N TRP A 360 -27.59 -13.26 -11.05
CA TRP A 360 -27.36 -13.78 -12.41
C TRP A 360 -28.66 -14.10 -13.16
N ARG A 361 -29.66 -13.21 -13.02
CA ARG A 361 -30.99 -13.38 -13.63
C ARG A 361 -31.34 -12.19 -14.51
N VAL A 362 -31.94 -12.49 -15.66
CA VAL A 362 -32.57 -11.49 -16.52
C VAL A 362 -34.06 -11.47 -16.22
N PHE A 363 -34.63 -10.27 -16.08
CA PHE A 363 -36.05 -10.06 -15.93
C PHE A 363 -36.54 -8.99 -16.89
N GLN A 364 -37.84 -9.00 -17.16
CA GLN A 364 -38.51 -8.08 -18.05
C GLN A 364 -39.56 -7.31 -17.28
N VAL A 365 -39.63 -6.01 -17.51
CA VAL A 365 -40.68 -5.14 -16.96
C VAL A 365 -41.28 -4.33 -18.08
N ASP A 366 -42.58 -4.51 -18.30
CA ASP A 366 -43.32 -3.69 -19.27
C ASP A 366 -43.61 -2.33 -18.67
N GLN A 367 -43.11 -1.27 -19.31
CA GLN A 367 -43.43 0.10 -18.93
C GLN A 367 -44.83 0.40 -19.41
N HIS A 368 -45.84 0.18 -18.55
CA HIS A 368 -47.20 0.61 -18.85
C HIS A 368 -47.20 2.13 -19.09
N SER A 369 -47.79 2.56 -20.22
CA SER A 369 -47.77 3.95 -20.67
C SER A 369 -48.56 4.89 -19.75
N GLU A 370 -49.41 4.32 -18.89
CA GLU A 370 -50.11 4.96 -17.80
C GLU A 370 -49.64 4.29 -16.51
N ALA A 371 -48.62 4.86 -15.86
CA ALA A 371 -48.44 4.56 -14.45
C ALA A 371 -49.69 5.06 -13.73
N ASP A 372 -50.22 4.34 -12.73
CA ASP A 372 -51.33 4.78 -11.86
C ASP A 372 -51.01 6.07 -11.05
N ILE A 373 -49.91 6.75 -11.40
CA ILE A 373 -49.46 8.01 -10.83
C ILE A 373 -50.24 9.15 -11.52
N PRO A 374 -51.03 9.93 -10.76
CA PRO A 374 -51.70 11.12 -11.25
C PRO A 374 -50.72 12.10 -11.94
N THR A 375 -51.15 12.74 -13.02
CA THR A 375 -50.28 13.61 -13.84
C THR A 375 -49.74 14.83 -13.09
N ASP A 376 -50.37 15.23 -12.01
CA ASP A 376 -49.98 16.31 -11.09
C ASP A 376 -48.93 15.87 -10.05
N HIS A 377 -48.70 14.57 -9.89
CA HIS A 377 -47.73 14.06 -8.92
C HIS A 377 -46.29 14.23 -9.45
N PRO A 378 -45.32 14.66 -8.61
CA PRO A 378 -43.95 14.93 -9.04
C PRO A 378 -43.20 13.71 -9.63
N LEU A 379 -43.66 12.49 -9.33
CA LEU A 379 -43.10 11.25 -9.90
C LEU A 379 -43.62 10.88 -11.30
N ALA A 380 -44.68 11.51 -11.82
CA ALA A 380 -45.30 11.10 -13.07
C ALA A 380 -44.33 11.10 -14.27
N ILE A 381 -43.44 12.11 -14.34
CA ILE A 381 -42.42 12.22 -15.38
C ILE A 381 -41.19 11.34 -15.07
N PRO A 382 -40.56 11.42 -13.88
CA PRO A 382 -39.41 10.57 -13.53
C PRO A 382 -39.70 9.07 -13.64
N ALA A 383 -40.89 8.60 -13.27
CA ALA A 383 -41.27 7.19 -13.26
C ALA A 383 -41.16 6.51 -14.64
N ARG A 384 -41.27 7.28 -15.73
CA ARG A 384 -41.11 6.76 -17.10
C ARG A 384 -39.68 6.34 -17.42
N TYR A 385 -38.71 6.75 -16.63
CA TYR A 385 -37.28 6.46 -16.80
C TYR A 385 -36.73 5.53 -15.71
N THR A 386 -37.59 4.94 -14.88
CA THR A 386 -37.20 4.06 -13.77
C THR A 386 -37.67 2.62 -13.98
N ILE A 387 -37.22 1.73 -13.08
CA ILE A 387 -37.69 0.35 -12.97
C ILE A 387 -38.71 0.33 -11.82
N PRO A 388 -39.99 0.01 -12.07
CA PRO A 388 -40.94 -0.23 -10.99
C PRO A 388 -40.63 -1.57 -10.32
N LEU A 389 -40.37 -1.53 -9.01
CA LEU A 389 -40.17 -2.69 -8.17
C LEU A 389 -41.31 -2.76 -7.15
N SER A 390 -42.10 -3.83 -7.17
CA SER A 390 -43.10 -4.04 -6.13
C SER A 390 -42.43 -4.22 -4.77
N LEU A 391 -42.91 -3.48 -3.79
CA LEU A 391 -42.56 -3.67 -2.40
C LEU A 391 -43.56 -4.68 -1.86
N LEU A 392 -43.16 -5.94 -1.76
CA LEU A 392 -44.04 -7.03 -1.30
C LEU A 392 -44.66 -6.64 0.05
N GLN A 393 -45.98 -6.41 0.07
CA GLN A 393 -46.81 -6.71 1.22
C GLN A 393 -47.11 -8.20 1.14
N ASN A 394 -46.73 -8.95 2.18
CA ASN A 394 -47.23 -10.31 2.36
C ASN A 394 -48.75 -10.34 2.31
#